data_AF-A0A915ZHP7-F1
#
_entry.id   AF-A0A915ZHP7-F1
#
_cell.length_a   1.000
_cell.length_b   1.000
_cell.length_c   1.000
_cell.angle_alpha   90.00
_cell.angle_beta   90.00
_cell.angle_gamma   90.00
#
_symmetry.space_group_name_H-M   'P 1'
#
loop_
_entity.id
_entity.type
_entity.pdbx_description
1 polymer ?
#
loop_
_entity_poly.entity_id
_entity_poly.type
_entity_poly.pdbx_seq_one_letter_code
_entity_poly.pdbx_strand_id
1 'polypeptide(L)'
;MQQIEKNSNEGLKFHQKGYDLPLNHLKSKSIVISDDDSDEKYKSSNEKEGKKKNNLLSVNEVKKRHEHLELEIEERKMDLKEREVALRKAEAEVEAIEFANERMKLDLEKSKT
;
A
#
# COMPACT_ATOMS: atom_id res chain seq x y z
N MET A 1 53.26 -0.63 1.80
CA MET A 1 52.26 0.40 2.09
C MET A 1 51.02 0.12 1.25
N GLN A 2 49.86 -0.03 1.89
CA GLN A 2 48.57 -0.31 1.27
C GLN A 2 48.06 0.91 0.51
N GLN A 3 47.50 0.71 -0.69
CA GLN A 3 46.60 1.67 -1.31
C GLN A 3 45.20 1.05 -1.26
N ILE A 4 44.35 1.61 -0.39
CA ILE A 4 42.92 1.29 -0.31
C ILE A 4 42.25 2.10 -1.43
N GLU A 5 41.87 1.43 -2.51
CA GLU A 5 41.00 2.00 -3.52
C GLU A 5 39.63 2.26 -2.89
N LYS A 6 39.28 3.54 -2.78
CA LYS A 6 37.97 3.99 -2.31
C LYS A 6 36.96 3.70 -3.41
N ASN A 7 36.25 2.58 -3.30
CA ASN A 7 35.08 2.32 -4.12
C ASN A 7 34.02 3.39 -3.80
N SER A 8 33.81 4.31 -4.74
CA SER A 8 32.72 5.26 -4.75
C SER A 8 31.41 4.49 -4.81
N ASN A 9 30.75 4.43 -3.65
CA ASN A 9 29.43 3.87 -3.47
C ASN A 9 28.42 4.84 -4.12
N GLU A 10 28.25 4.76 -5.45
CA GLU A 10 27.14 5.41 -6.14
C GLU A 10 25.85 4.70 -5.75
N GLY A 11 25.28 5.12 -4.62
CA GLY A 11 24.01 4.62 -4.12
C GLY A 11 22.93 4.73 -5.19
N LEU A 12 22.27 3.60 -5.46
CA LEU A 12 21.06 3.51 -6.28
C LEU A 12 20.08 4.61 -5.87
N LYS A 13 19.97 5.64 -6.71
CA LYS A 13 19.12 6.80 -6.47
C LYS A 13 17.70 6.43 -6.88
N PHE A 14 17.00 5.69 -6.02
CA PHE A 14 15.59 5.41 -6.17
C PHE A 14 14.82 6.74 -6.22
N HIS A 15 14.42 7.16 -7.42
CA HIS A 15 13.45 8.24 -7.58
C HIS A 15 12.09 7.66 -7.21
N GLN A 16 11.79 7.67 -5.91
CA GLN A 16 10.41 7.54 -5.45
C GLN A 16 9.69 8.77 -5.98
N LYS A 17 9.05 8.66 -7.15
CA LYS A 17 8.03 9.61 -7.57
C LYS A 17 6.92 9.49 -6.53
N GLY A 18 6.98 10.36 -5.51
CA GLY A 18 5.86 10.60 -4.64
C GLY A 18 4.71 11.00 -5.55
N TYR A 19 3.72 10.14 -5.67
CA TYR A 19 2.45 10.58 -6.20
C TYR A 19 1.94 11.58 -5.17
N ASP A 20 1.92 12.86 -5.55
CA ASP A 20 1.14 13.88 -4.84
C ASP A 20 -0.33 13.43 -4.94
N LEU A 21 -0.74 12.58 -4.01
CA LEU A 21 -2.14 12.30 -3.77
C LEU A 21 -2.77 13.66 -3.44
N PRO A 22 -3.79 14.13 -4.18
CA PRO A 22 -4.51 15.30 -3.75
C PRO A 22 -5.03 14.98 -2.35
N LEU A 23 -4.52 15.72 -1.37
CA LEU A 23 -4.92 15.65 0.03
C LEU A 23 -6.35 16.18 0.13
N ASN A 24 -7.30 15.47 -0.47
CA ASN A 24 -8.71 15.81 -0.39
C ASN A 24 -9.09 15.63 1.07
N HIS A 25 -9.33 16.77 1.71
CA HIS A 25 -9.76 16.91 3.09
C HIS A 25 -11.12 16.23 3.30
N LEU A 26 -11.14 14.91 3.28
CA LEU A 26 -12.25 14.11 3.75
C LEU A 26 -12.23 14.23 5.27
N LYS A 27 -12.87 15.29 5.76
CA LYS A 27 -13.33 15.40 7.13
C LYS A 27 -14.18 14.16 7.41
N SER A 28 -13.56 13.11 7.95
CA SER A 28 -14.23 11.89 8.36
C SER A 28 -15.21 12.24 9.46
N LYS A 29 -16.46 12.49 9.08
CA LYS A 29 -17.56 12.64 10.04
C LYS A 29 -17.89 11.23 10.48
N SER A 30 -17.52 10.87 11.71
CA SER A 30 -17.90 9.60 12.33
C SER A 30 -19.42 9.45 12.26
N ILE A 31 -19.90 8.48 11.49
CA ILE A 31 -21.33 8.18 11.41
C ILE A 31 -21.64 7.34 12.65
N VAL A 32 -22.36 7.93 13.61
CA VAL A 32 -23.03 7.18 14.67
C VAL A 32 -24.28 6.60 14.05
N ILE A 33 -24.33 5.28 13.92
CA ILE A 33 -25.53 4.54 13.54
C ILE A 33 -26.27 4.30 14.86
N SER A 34 -27.43 4.93 15.02
CA SER A 34 -28.33 4.69 16.15
C SER A 34 -29.56 3.95 15.61
N ASP A 35 -29.68 2.69 16.01
CA ASP A 35 -30.88 1.87 15.82
C ASP A 35 -31.84 2.23 16.95
N ASP A 36 -32.91 2.98 16.66
CA ASP A 36 -33.99 3.22 17.62
C ASP A 36 -35.34 3.02 16.91
N ASP A 37 -35.79 1.76 16.95
CA ASP A 37 -37.14 1.33 16.62
C ASP A 37 -38.06 1.67 17.80
N SER A 38 -38.71 2.84 17.77
CA SER A 38 -39.86 3.09 18.64
C SER A 38 -40.95 3.89 17.93
N ASP A 39 -42.06 3.20 17.68
CA ASP A 39 -43.34 3.73 17.23
C ASP A 39 -44.02 4.46 18.41
N GLU A 40 -43.97 5.80 18.44
CA GLU A 40 -44.83 6.56 19.35
C GLU A 40 -45.29 7.91 18.78
N LYS A 41 -46.61 8.05 18.84
CA LYS A 41 -47.47 9.08 18.28
C LYS A 41 -47.51 10.30 19.20
N TYR A 42 -46.82 11.41 18.89
CA TYR A 42 -47.05 12.71 19.55
C TYR A 42 -47.02 13.90 18.59
N LYS A 43 -47.99 14.81 18.78
CA LYS A 43 -48.17 16.04 18.00
C LYS A 43 -47.26 17.18 18.47
N SER A 44 -46.73 17.91 17.48
CA SER A 44 -46.57 19.39 17.41
C SER A 44 -45.93 20.16 18.57
N SER A 45 -44.75 20.75 18.32
CA SER A 45 -44.56 22.21 18.47
C SER A 45 -43.23 22.68 17.87
N ASN A 46 -43.27 23.88 17.28
CA ASN A 46 -42.18 24.66 16.67
C ASN A 46 -40.80 24.52 17.33
N GLU A 47 -39.82 23.97 16.61
CA GLU A 47 -38.42 24.31 16.78
C GLU A 47 -37.73 24.34 15.40
N LYS A 48 -36.80 25.28 15.23
CA LYS A 48 -36.09 25.55 13.98
C LYS A 48 -35.34 24.30 13.51
N GLU A 49 -35.91 23.55 12.58
CA GLU A 49 -35.17 22.53 11.84
C GLU A 49 -34.20 23.22 10.87
N GLY A 50 -33.03 23.57 11.39
CA GLY A 50 -31.85 23.72 10.55
C GLY A 50 -31.69 22.40 9.80
N LYS A 51 -32.07 22.40 8.52
CA LYS A 51 -31.90 21.26 7.62
C LYS A 51 -30.41 20.86 7.61
N LYS A 52 -30.01 19.97 8.52
CA LYS A 52 -28.76 19.23 8.38
C LYS A 52 -28.98 18.36 7.16
N LYS A 53 -28.53 18.82 5.99
CA LYS A 53 -28.44 17.98 4.80
C LYS A 53 -27.49 16.85 5.15
N ASN A 54 -28.05 15.70 5.49
CA ASN A 54 -27.37 14.43 5.54
C ASN A 54 -26.83 14.20 4.12
N ASN A 55 -25.51 14.36 3.94
CA ASN A 55 -24.81 14.03 2.69
C ASN A 55 -24.75 12.49 2.53
N LEU A 56 -25.91 11.85 2.53
CA LEU A 56 -26.02 10.44 2.23
C LEU A 56 -25.83 10.30 0.72
N LEU A 57 -24.78 9.58 0.31
CA LEU A 57 -24.59 9.23 -1.08
C LEU A 57 -25.81 8.47 -1.59
N SER A 58 -26.21 8.75 -2.81
CA SER A 58 -27.24 7.96 -3.47
C SER A 58 -26.77 6.51 -3.63
N VAL A 59 -27.72 5.56 -3.64
CA VAL A 59 -27.43 4.13 -3.83
C VAL A 59 -26.58 3.90 -5.09
N ASN A 60 -26.83 4.66 -6.16
CA ASN A 60 -26.07 4.59 -7.41
C ASN A 60 -24.60 5.04 -7.26
N GLU A 61 -24.34 6.08 -6.46
CA GLU A 61 -22.97 6.53 -6.18
C GLU A 61 -22.21 5.52 -5.33
N VAL A 62 -22.87 4.91 -4.34
CA VAL A 62 -22.29 3.83 -3.53
C VAL A 62 -21.92 2.64 -4.41
N LYS A 63 -22.82 2.22 -5.32
CA LYS A 63 -22.57 1.09 -6.22
C LYS A 63 -21.38 1.34 -7.14
N LYS A 64 -21.32 2.51 -7.79
CA LYS A 64 -20.18 2.89 -8.65
C LYS A 64 -18.87 2.91 -7.89
N ARG A 65 -18.88 3.44 -6.67
CA ARG A 65 -17.68 3.47 -5.82
C ARG A 65 -17.24 2.06 -5.42
N HIS A 66 -18.19 1.17 -5.12
CA HIS A 66 -17.89 -0.21 -4.79
C HIS A 66 -17.23 -0.93 -5.99
N GLU A 67 -17.83 -0.85 -7.18
CA GLU A 67 -17.28 -1.43 -8.41
C GLU A 67 -15.87 -0.90 -8.71
N HIS A 68 -15.64 0.41 -8.52
CA HIS A 68 -14.31 0.99 -8.69
C HIS A 68 -13.28 0.43 -7.71
N LEU A 69 -13.65 0.28 -6.43
CA LEU A 69 -12.77 -0.28 -5.41
C LEU A 69 -12.46 -1.76 -5.67
N GLU A 70 -13.41 -2.54 -6.19
CA GLU A 70 -13.18 -3.93 -6.57
C GLU A 70 -12.11 -4.04 -7.66
N LEU A 71 -12.16 -3.17 -8.67
CA LEU A 71 -11.15 -3.12 -9.73
C LEU A 71 -9.77 -2.72 -9.19
N GLU A 72 -9.70 -1.71 -8.32
CA GLU A 72 -8.45 -1.26 -7.69
C GLU A 72 -7.83 -2.36 -6.80
N ILE A 73 -8.67 -3.15 -6.11
CA ILE A 73 -8.21 -4.30 -5.33
C ILE A 73 -7.63 -5.37 -6.24
N GLU A 74 -8.27 -5.67 -7.38
CA GLU A 74 -7.79 -6.70 -8.29
C GLU A 74 -6.48 -6.29 -8.99
N GLU A 75 -6.36 -5.02 -9.40
CA GLU A 75 -5.10 -4.46 -9.91
C GLU A 75 -3.97 -4.63 -8.88
N ARG A 76 -4.21 -4.24 -7.62
CA ARG A 76 -3.21 -4.38 -6.56
C ARG A 76 -2.82 -5.83 -6.27
N LYS A 77 -3.73 -6.79 -6.38
CA LYS A 77 -3.41 -8.21 -6.25
C LYS A 77 -2.49 -8.69 -7.36
N MET A 78 -2.70 -8.21 -8.58
CA MET A 78 -1.84 -8.55 -9.72
C MET A 78 -0.43 -7.97 -9.54
N ASP A 79 -0.33 -6.71 -9.15
CA ASP A 79 0.95 -6.06 -8.82
C ASP A 79 1.70 -6.81 -7.71
N LEU A 80 0.99 -7.25 -6.67
CA LEU A 80 1.59 -8.00 -5.57
C LEU A 80 2.18 -9.32 -6.07
N LYS A 81 1.45 -10.07 -6.90
CA LYS A 81 1.94 -11.34 -7.48
C LYS A 81 3.18 -11.11 -8.34
N GLU A 82 3.22 -10.04 -9.13
CA GLU A 82 4.39 -9.71 -9.95
C GLU A 82 5.62 -9.44 -9.06
N ARG A 83 5.45 -8.68 -7.97
CA ARG A 83 6.51 -8.41 -7.00
C ARG A 83 6.98 -9.67 -6.29
N GLU A 84 6.09 -10.57 -5.90
CA GLU A 84 6.44 -11.86 -5.29
C GLU A 84 7.27 -12.75 -6.24
N VAL A 85 6.98 -12.70 -7.55
CA VAL A 85 7.80 -13.40 -8.55
C VAL A 85 9.17 -12.75 -8.68
N ALA A 86 9.23 -11.42 -8.73
CA ALA A 86 10.50 -10.69 -8.80
C ALA A 86 11.37 -10.95 -7.56
N LEU A 87 10.77 -10.96 -6.36
CA LEU A 87 11.46 -11.26 -5.11
C LEU A 87 12.08 -12.65 -5.12
N ARG A 88 11.31 -13.69 -5.49
CA ARG A 88 11.82 -15.06 -5.58
C ARG A 88 12.97 -15.22 -6.57
N LYS A 89 12.93 -14.48 -7.69
CA LYS A 89 14.05 -14.46 -8.65
C LYS A 89 15.30 -13.84 -8.04
N ALA A 90 15.15 -12.70 -7.37
CA ALA A 90 16.27 -12.03 -6.70
C ALA A 90 16.87 -12.89 -5.58
N GLU A 91 16.03 -13.57 -4.79
CA GLU A 91 16.49 -14.51 -3.75
C GLU A 91 17.31 -15.65 -4.35
N ALA A 92 16.83 -16.27 -5.44
CA ALA A 92 17.55 -17.33 -6.12
C ALA A 92 18.89 -16.86 -6.75
N GLU A 93 18.93 -15.63 -7.28
CA GLU A 93 20.16 -15.03 -7.80
C GLU A 93 21.19 -14.79 -6.69
N VAL A 94 20.75 -14.30 -5.52
CA VAL A 94 21.62 -14.11 -4.35
C VAL A 94 22.16 -15.44 -3.86
N GLU A 95 21.32 -16.46 -3.71
CA GLU A 95 21.74 -17.81 -3.30
C GLU A 95 22.79 -18.39 -4.26
N ALA A 96 22.59 -18.23 -5.57
CA ALA A 96 23.55 -18.69 -6.57
C ALA A 96 24.91 -17.97 -6.45
N ILE A 97 24.91 -16.68 -6.17
CA ILE A 97 26.14 -15.88 -5.96
C ILE A 97 26.84 -16.32 -4.67
N GLU A 98 26.10 -16.51 -3.59
CA GLU A 98 26.65 -16.97 -2.30
C GLU A 98 27.32 -18.34 -2.45
N PHE A 99 26.66 -19.27 -3.14
CA PHE A 99 27.23 -20.59 -3.44
C PHE A 99 28.50 -20.49 -4.29
N ALA A 100 28.51 -19.65 -5.33
CA ALA A 100 29.68 -19.45 -6.17
C ALA A 100 30.85 -18.84 -5.38
N ASN A 101 30.57 -17.88 -4.49
CA ASN A 101 31.57 -17.25 -3.63
C ASN A 101 32.16 -18.24 -2.62
N GLU A 102 31.32 -19.07 -2.00
CA GLU A 102 31.79 -20.11 -1.07
C GLU A 102 32.71 -21.11 -1.76
N ARG A 103 32.33 -21.57 -2.97
CA ARG A 103 33.17 -22.46 -3.77
C ARG A 103 34.51 -21.82 -4.13
N MET A 104 34.48 -20.57 -4.59
CA MET A 104 35.71 -19.84 -4.94
C MET A 104 36.63 -19.67 -3.72
N LYS A 105 36.06 -19.41 -2.54
CA LYS A 105 36.83 -19.32 -1.29
C LYS A 105 37.53 -20.64 -0.97
N LEU A 106 36.83 -21.77 -1.10
CA LEU A 106 37.41 -23.10 -0.88
C LEU A 106 38.54 -23.42 -1.88
N ASP A 107 38.36 -23.08 -3.15
CA ASP A 107 39.39 -23.31 -4.18
C ASP A 107 40.63 -22.43 -3.93
N LEU A 108 40.44 -21.21 -3.45
CA LEU A 108 41.54 -20.31 -3.07
C LEU A 108 42.30 -20.82 -1.84
N GLU A 109 41.61 -21.37 -0.85
CA GLU A 109 42.23 -21.99 0.33
C GLU A 109 43.08 -23.20 -0.06
N LYS A 110 42.56 -24.08 -0.93
CA LYS A 110 43.30 -25.24 -1.45
C LYS A 110 44.53 -24.87 -2.27
N SER A 111 44.49 -23.75 -2.99
CA SER A 111 45.61 -23.29 -3.82
C SER A 111 46.77 -22.70 -3.01
N LYS A 112 46.59 -22.45 -1.71
CA LYS A 112 47.61 -21.88 -0.81
C LYS A 112 48.37 -22.94 0.00
N THR A 113 47.90 -24.18 -0.01
CA THR A 113 48.53 -25.36 0.60
C THR A 113 49.28 -26.16 -0.43
#